data_AF-A0A381DJU0-F1
#
_entry.id   AF-A0A381DJU0-F1
#
_cell.length_a   1.000
_cell.length_b   1.000
_cell.length_c   1.000
_cell.angle_alpha   90.00
_cell.angle_beta   90.00
_cell.angle_gamma   90.00
#
_symmetry.space_group_name_H-M   'P 1'
#
loop_
_entity.id
_entity.type
_entity.pdbx_description
1 polymer ?
#
loop_
_entity_poly.entity_id
_entity_poly.type
_entity_poly.pdbx_seq_one_letter_code
_entity_poly.pdbx_strand_id
1 'polypeptide(L)' 'MDKDILEILQPIKNEFEKISQDLIKAKEELEFYRHAIDYLPNPIFIKDKNAKFMFFNKAYEQFFGIKKENFISKSV' A
#
# COMPACT_ATOMS: atom_id res chain seq x y z
N MET A 1 0.79 -37.20 -18.41
CA MET A 1 0.17 -35.86 -18.39
C MET A 1 0.17 -35.40 -19.84
N ASP A 2 -0.99 -35.15 -20.42
CA ASP A 2 -1.11 -34.87 -21.86
C ASP A 2 -0.31 -33.63 -22.25
N LYS A 3 0.54 -33.75 -23.27
CA LYS A 3 1.42 -32.67 -23.74
C LYS A 3 0.60 -31.41 -24.10
N ASP A 4 -0.60 -31.62 -24.62
CA ASP A 4 -1.56 -30.58 -24.98
C ASP A 4 -2.04 -29.76 -23.78
N ILE A 5 -2.22 -30.41 -22.62
CA ILE A 5 -2.58 -29.71 -21.37
C ILE A 5 -1.43 -28.81 -20.92
N LEU A 6 -0.19 -29.31 -21.02
CA LEU A 6 0.99 -28.56 -20.61
C LEU A 6 1.20 -27.31 -21.49
N GLU A 7 0.95 -27.43 -22.80
CA GLU A 7 1.03 -26.31 -23.74
C GLU A 7 -0.02 -25.23 -23.46
N ILE A 8 -1.24 -25.62 -23.05
CA ILE A 8 -2.31 -24.67 -22.68
C ILE A 8 -2.01 -23.95 -21.36
N LEU A 9 -1.45 -24.65 -20.37
CA LEU A 9 -1.19 -24.07 -19.04
C LEU A 9 0.04 -23.15 -19.02
N GLN A 10 0.99 -23.35 -19.93
CA GLN A 10 2.24 -22.60 -19.91
C GLN A 10 2.09 -21.07 -20.06
N PRO A 11 1.26 -20.54 -20.99
CA PRO A 11 1.01 -19.10 -21.05
C PRO A 11 0.36 -18.57 -19.77
N ILE A 12 -0.58 -19.30 -19.17
CA ILE A 12 -1.26 -18.90 -17.93
C ILE A 12 -0.25 -18.82 -16.78
N LYS A 13 0.65 -19.80 -16.67
CA LYS A 13 1.71 -19.78 -15.67
C LYS A 13 2.63 -18.58 -15.84
N ASN A 14 3.08 -18.29 -17.06
CA ASN A 14 3.95 -17.15 -17.34
C ASN A 14 3.26 -15.82 -17.02
N GLU A 15 1.97 -15.68 -17.36
CA GLU A 15 1.19 -14.49 -17.03
C GLU A 15 1.02 -14.33 -15.52
N PHE A 16 0.74 -15.41 -14.80
CA PHE A 16 0.67 -15.39 -13.33
C PHE A 16 2.00 -14.98 -12.70
N GLU A 17 3.13 -15.52 -13.16
CA GLU A 17 4.47 -15.14 -12.68
C GLU A 17 4.75 -13.66 -12.93
N LYS A 18 4.39 -13.15 -14.10
CA LYS A 18 4.53 -11.72 -14.43
C LYS A 18 3.68 -10.83 -13.53
N ILE A 19 2.40 -11.16 -13.35
CA ILE A 19 1.49 -10.40 -12.46
C ILE A 19 2.04 -10.39 -11.03
N SER A 20 2.54 -11.53 -10.54
CA SER A 20 3.13 -11.64 -9.21
C SER A 20 4.37 -10.74 -9.06
N GLN A 21 5.26 -10.72 -10.05
CA GLN A 21 6.43 -9.85 -10.05
C GLN A 21 6.06 -8.36 -10.08
N ASP A 22 5.11 -7.97 -10.91
CA ASP A 22 4.65 -6.59 -10.99
C ASP A 22 3.98 -6.14 -9.69
N LEU A 23 3.23 -7.03 -9.03
CA LEU A 23 2.64 -6.78 -7.71
C LEU A 23 3.70 -6.59 -6.62
N ILE A 24 4.76 -7.39 -6.63
CA ILE A 24 5.88 -7.24 -5.68
C ILE A 24 6.55 -5.88 -5.86
N LYS A 25 6.88 -5.50 -7.10
CA LYS A 25 7.50 -4.20 -7.40
C LYS A 25 6.62 -3.03 -6.96
N ALA A 26 5.33 -3.06 -7.29
CA ALA A 26 4.39 -2.02 -6.90
C ALA A 26 4.29 -1.89 -5.37
N LYS A 27 4.35 -3.01 -4.64
CA LYS A 27 4.35 -3.03 -3.17
C LYS A 27 5.63 -2.41 -2.59
N GLU A 28 6.79 -2.75 -3.15
CA GLU A 28 8.08 -2.19 -2.71
C GLU A 28 8.14 -0.68 -2.91
N GLU A 29 7.68 -0.20 -4.07
CA GLU A 29 7.59 1.22 -4.38
C GLU A 29 6.62 1.95 -3.44
N LEU A 30 5.45 1.36 -3.16
CA LEU A 30 4.50 1.93 -2.21
C LEU A 30 5.08 2.03 -0.79
N GLU A 31 5.80 1.01 -0.31
CA GLU A 31 6.45 1.05 0.99
C GLU A 31 7.59 2.07 1.05
N PHE A 32 8.35 2.23 -0.04
CA PHE A 32 9.37 3.28 -0.14
C PHE A 32 8.75 4.67 0.02
N TYR A 33 7.69 4.98 -0.74
CA TYR A 33 6.99 6.26 -0.62
C TYR A 33 6.37 6.46 0.76
N ARG A 34 5.79 5.40 1.34
CA ARG A 34 5.21 5.48 2.70
C ARG A 34 6.28 5.82 3.72
N HIS A 35 7.44 5.16 3.68
CA HIS A 35 8.56 5.49 4.55
C HIS A 35 9.05 6.91 4.33
N ALA A 36 9.22 7.35 3.09
CA ALA A 36 9.65 8.72 2.80
C ALA A 36 8.73 9.75 3.46
N ILE A 37 7.41 9.60 3.33
CA ILE A 37 6.42 10.51 3.93
C ILE A 37 6.42 10.42 5.47
N ASP A 38 6.61 9.21 6.03
CA ASP A 38 6.66 8.98 7.48
C ASP A 38 7.81 9.71 8.17
N TYR A 39 8.92 9.96 7.47
CA TYR A 39 10.09 10.66 8.01
C TYR A 39 10.11 12.17 7.69
N LEU A 40 9.14 12.70 6.96
CA LEU A 40 9.04 14.14 6.75
C LEU A 40 8.74 14.85 8.08
N PRO A 41 9.40 15.98 8.39
CA PRO A 41 9.25 16.67 9.67
C PRO A 41 7.92 17.40 9.82
N ASN A 42 7.22 17.64 8.70
CA ASN A 42 5.94 18.34 8.71
C ASN A 42 4.79 17.37 8.96
N PRO A 43 3.81 17.70 9.82
CA PRO A 43 2.57 16.95 9.95
C PRO A 43 1.83 16.84 8.61
N ILE A 44 1.65 15.62 8.11
CA ILE A 44 0.95 15.34 6.86
C ILE A 44 -0.21 14.39 7.16
N PHE A 45 -1.38 14.67 6.60
CA PHE A 45 -2.55 13.81 6.69
C PHE A 45 -3.35 13.82 5.38
N ILE A 46 -4.12 12.76 5.15
CA ILE A 46 -5.04 12.63 4.02
C ILE A 46 -6.40 12.26 4.58
N LYS A 47 -7.44 12.95 4.12
CA LYS A 47 -8.84 12.66 4.41
C LYS A 47 -9.61 12.29 3.15
N ASP A 48 -10.62 11.45 3.29
CA ASP A 48 -11.59 11.20 2.21
C ASP A 48 -12.57 12.37 2.06
N LYS A 49 -13.46 12.27 1.06
CA LYS A 49 -14.52 13.27 0.82
C LYS A 49 -15.52 13.44 1.98
N ASN A 50 -15.56 12.50 2.92
CA ASN A 50 -16.40 12.54 4.12
C ASN A 50 -15.59 12.95 5.36
N ALA A 51 -14.42 13.57 5.18
CA ALA A 51 -13.51 14.02 6.22
C ALA A 51 -12.93 12.91 7.13
N LYS A 52 -13.01 11.64 6.71
CA LYS A 52 -12.42 10.52 7.46
C LYS A 52 -10.92 10.43 7.20
N PHE A 53 -10.13 10.23 8.25
CA PHE A 53 -8.70 9.99 8.10
C PHE A 53 -8.43 8.71 7.31
N MET A 54 -7.73 8.87 6.19
CA MET A 54 -7.19 7.78 5.39
C MET A 54 -5.72 7.50 5.74
N PHE A 55 -4.98 8.55 6.09
CA PHE A 55 -3.55 8.47 6.42
C PHE A 55 -3.11 9.68 7.27
N PHE A 56 -2.07 9.49 8.07
CA PHE A 56 -1.20 10.56 8.56
C PHE A 56 0.17 10.01 8.93
N ASN A 57 1.19 10.87 8.86
CA ASN A 57 2.60 10.51 9.10
C ASN A 57 3.00 10.60 10.58
N LYS A 58 4.24 10.19 10.90
CA LYS A 58 4.76 10.24 12.29
C LYS A 58 4.84 11.65 12.86
N ALA A 59 5.15 12.66 12.05
CA ALA A 59 5.16 14.04 12.51
C ALA A 59 3.77 14.50 12.97
N TYR A 60 2.70 14.04 12.32
CA TYR A 60 1.33 14.30 12.76
C TYR A 60 1.03 13.66 14.12
N GLU A 61 1.43 12.41 14.32
CA GLU A 61 1.29 11.72 15.61
C GLU A 61 1.99 12.48 16.74
N GLN A 62 3.23 12.90 16.50
CA GLN A 62 4.06 13.62 17.48
C GLN A 62 3.49 15.00 17.80
N PHE A 63 3.10 15.75 16.78
CA PHE A 63 2.61 17.12 16.95
C PHE A 63 1.29 17.17 17.74
N PHE A 64 0.36 16.25 17.44
CA PHE A 64 -0.96 16.23 18.07
C PHE A 64 -1.04 15.28 19.29
N GLY A 65 0.01 14.49 19.57
CA GLY A 65 0.03 13.52 20.66
C GLY A 65 -0.95 12.35 20.47
N ILE A 66 -1.25 11.99 19.22
CA ILE A 66 -2.18 10.91 18.87
C ILE A 66 -1.46 9.75 18.19
N LYS A 67 -2.08 8.56 18.20
CA LYS A 67 -1.59 7.39 17.45
C LYS A 67 -2.53 7.01 16.33
N LYS A 68 -2.00 6.59 15.17
CA LYS A 68 -2.80 6.24 14.00
C LYS A 68 -3.81 5.14 14.24
N GLU A 69 -3.43 4.16 15.08
CA GLU A 69 -4.31 3.04 15.42
C GLU A 69 -5.63 3.51 16.05
N ASN A 70 -5.64 4.69 16.67
CA ASN A 70 -6.81 5.22 17.38
C ASN A 70 -7.76 6.05 16.49
N PHE A 71 -7.33 6.43 15.27
CA PHE A 71 -8.03 7.42 14.43
C PHE A 71 -8.24 6.99 12.98
N ILE A 72 -7.47 6.04 12.45
CA ILE A 72 -7.79 5.45 11.14
C ILE A 72 -9.18 4.83 11.25
N SER A 73 -10.08 5.18 10.31
CA SER A 73 -11.50 4.81 10.26
C SER A 73 -12.47 5.49 11.25
N LYS A 74 -12.01 6.43 12.08
CA LYS A 74 -12.90 7.27 12.89
C LYS A 74 -13.15 8.61 12.19
N SER A 75 -14.42 9.01 12.16
CA SER A 75 -14.82 10.37 11.80
C SER A 75 -14.37 11.32 12.92
N VAL A 76 -13.92 12.52 12.55
CA VAL A 76 -13.77 13.63 13.51
C VAL A 76 -15.14 14.23 13.77
#